data_AF-A0A178ULG5-F1
#
_entry.id   AF-A0A178ULG5-F1
#
_cell.length_a   1.000
_cell.length_b   1.000
_cell.length_c   1.000
_cell.angle_alpha   90.00
_cell.angle_beta   90.00
_cell.angle_gamma   90.00
#
_symmetry.space_group_name_H-M   'P 1'
#
loop_
_entity.id
_entity.type
_entity.pdbx_description
1 polymer ?
#
loop_
_entity_poly.entity_id
_entity_poly.type
_entity_poly.pdbx_seq_one_letter_code
_entity_poly.pdbx_strand_id
1 'polypeptide(L)'
;MDFFKPFGTFLICFDSGCVCIEDHVAVTELLNGVHDSGLVDYSQVLNRLDQSMLSLADSRLIPEDVIKGIEKRAEMKNLRFDMMFKKLNDMKISMAYIEWYKKKCKEVKIGYYDRFKTQLAFPSKEFDINIKNHHKSELNRFWKSVVEEVERRPQSDASILKRRFLFSGNNYRRMIEPLDIAEYYLEGRKEYRTTGRSHHYVMLEKWFGMESILIEKERCKKRDLSDLLTFDSCFWAEVEDSLIVINQLNTTVGMRDDVREVLTRKLVEFEGYVWEIITKREVSPEIFLEESSFMKWWKEYKKIKGFNSFYLTEFMNTRKYESYGKSQ
;
A
#
# COMPACT_ATOMS: atom_id res chain seq x y z
N MET A 1 -10.24 29.65 -24.43
CA MET A 1 -10.19 28.18 -24.52
C MET A 1 -8.72 27.81 -24.60
N ASP A 2 -8.07 27.57 -23.46
CA ASP A 2 -6.68 27.11 -23.48
C ASP A 2 -6.66 25.58 -23.57
N PHE A 3 -6.97 25.05 -24.76
CA PHE A 3 -7.05 23.61 -24.95
C PHE A 3 -5.66 22.95 -25.02
N PHE A 4 -4.67 23.66 -25.57
CA PHE A 4 -3.30 23.14 -25.71
C PHE A 4 -2.37 23.70 -24.63
N LYS A 5 -1.43 22.87 -24.18
CA LYS A 5 -0.44 23.21 -23.13
C LYS A 5 0.98 22.84 -23.61
N PRO A 6 2.01 23.62 -23.23
CA PRO A 6 3.38 23.34 -23.62
C PRO A 6 3.91 22.07 -22.94
N PHE A 7 4.69 21.28 -23.67
CA PHE A 7 5.38 20.09 -23.17
C PHE A 7 6.79 19.98 -23.77
N GLY A 8 7.72 19.35 -23.05
CA GLY A 8 9.13 19.27 -23.44
C GLY A 8 9.94 20.52 -23.09
N THR A 9 11.14 20.62 -23.65
CA THR A 9 12.06 21.76 -23.44
C THR A 9 11.86 22.80 -24.53
N PHE A 10 11.66 24.05 -24.15
CA PHE A 10 11.54 25.18 -25.06
C PHE A 10 12.86 25.95 -25.11
N LEU A 11 13.35 26.23 -26.30
CA LEU A 11 14.46 27.17 -26.53
C LEU A 11 13.86 28.51 -26.96
N ILE A 12 13.93 29.52 -26.08
CA ILE A 12 13.40 30.86 -26.34
C ILE A 12 14.55 31.76 -26.79
N CYS A 13 14.41 32.37 -27.96
CA CYS A 13 15.44 33.18 -28.62
C CYS A 13 15.10 34.67 -28.56
N PHE A 14 16.08 35.47 -28.17
CA PHE A 14 16.09 36.93 -28.13
C PHE A 14 17.21 37.45 -29.04
N ASP A 15 17.21 38.75 -29.32
CA ASP A 15 18.27 39.36 -30.14
C ASP A 15 19.66 39.27 -29.50
N SER A 16 19.72 39.23 -28.16
CA SER A 16 20.95 39.18 -27.36
C SER A 16 21.21 37.80 -26.73
N GLY A 17 20.57 36.73 -27.20
CA GLY A 17 20.87 35.36 -26.75
C GLY A 17 19.65 34.44 -26.72
N CYS A 18 19.80 33.26 -26.13
CA CYS A 18 18.70 32.30 -25.96
C CYS A 18 18.75 31.61 -24.60
N VAL A 19 17.62 31.03 -24.19
CA VAL A 19 17.49 30.32 -22.92
C VAL A 19 16.62 29.08 -23.07
N CYS A 20 17.06 27.97 -22.50
CA CYS A 20 16.31 26.72 -22.41
C CYS A 20 15.41 26.72 -21.18
N ILE A 21 14.13 26.44 -21.34
CA ILE A 21 13.15 26.34 -20.27
C ILE A 21 12.39 25.01 -20.37
N GLU A 22 12.53 24.19 -19.33
CA GLU A 22 11.80 22.91 -19.19
C GLU A 22 10.50 23.05 -18.40
N ASP A 23 10.38 24.12 -17.60
CA ASP A 23 9.24 24.36 -16.73
C ASP A 23 8.05 24.89 -17.55
N HIS A 24 7.05 24.01 -17.77
CA HIS A 24 5.89 24.34 -18.61
C HIS A 24 5.06 25.52 -18.09
N VAL A 25 5.12 25.82 -16.77
CA VAL A 25 4.43 26.96 -16.18
C VAL A 25 5.14 28.25 -16.60
N ALA A 26 6.46 28.29 -16.53
CA ALA A 26 7.27 29.42 -17.01
C ALA A 26 7.13 29.61 -18.53
N VAL A 27 7.10 28.52 -19.31
CA VAL A 27 6.81 28.61 -20.75
C VAL A 27 5.45 29.25 -21.00
N THR A 28 4.44 28.89 -20.19
CA THR A 28 3.11 29.51 -20.28
C THR A 28 3.14 30.98 -19.85
N GLU A 29 3.83 31.33 -18.77
CA GLU A 29 3.97 32.73 -18.31
C GLU A 29 4.66 33.62 -19.36
N LEU A 30 5.62 33.08 -20.10
CA LEU A 30 6.41 33.82 -21.10
C LEU A 30 5.75 33.89 -22.48
N LEU A 31 5.05 32.84 -22.91
CA LEU A 31 4.55 32.71 -24.28
C LEU A 31 3.03 32.79 -24.41
N ASN A 32 2.28 32.80 -23.30
CA ASN A 32 0.82 32.91 -23.38
C ASN A 32 0.41 34.32 -23.84
N GLY A 33 -0.53 34.38 -24.79
CA GLY A 33 -1.00 35.62 -25.37
C GLY A 33 -2.46 35.52 -25.83
N VAL A 34 -3.08 36.66 -26.11
CA VAL A 34 -4.45 36.74 -26.64
C VAL A 34 -4.51 36.52 -28.16
N HIS A 35 -3.35 36.44 -28.81
CA HIS A 35 -3.20 36.24 -30.25
C HIS A 35 -2.09 35.23 -30.53
N ASP A 36 -2.35 34.32 -31.47
CA ASP A 36 -1.31 33.45 -32.02
C ASP A 36 -0.48 34.26 -33.02
N SER A 37 0.80 34.46 -32.71
CA SER A 37 1.73 35.12 -33.62
C SER A 37 2.06 34.22 -34.82
N GLY A 38 2.28 34.84 -35.98
CA GLY A 38 2.68 34.13 -37.19
C GLY A 38 4.12 33.58 -37.10
N LEU A 39 4.45 32.67 -38.01
CA LEU A 39 5.79 32.11 -38.11
C LEU A 39 6.82 33.21 -38.46
N VAL A 40 7.91 33.26 -37.71
CA VAL A 40 9.05 34.15 -37.96
C VAL A 40 10.11 33.49 -38.85
N ASP A 41 10.97 34.29 -39.48
CA ASP A 41 12.12 33.78 -40.23
C ASP A 41 13.23 33.32 -39.27
N TYR A 42 13.30 32.01 -39.04
CA TYR A 42 14.32 31.41 -38.18
C TYR A 42 15.74 31.55 -38.71
N SER A 43 15.95 31.81 -40.02
CA SER A 43 17.30 32.12 -40.53
C SER A 43 17.81 33.44 -39.94
N GLN A 44 16.95 34.44 -39.84
CA GLN A 44 17.30 35.70 -39.18
C GLN A 44 17.52 35.52 -37.68
N VAL A 45 16.70 34.70 -37.01
CA VAL A 45 16.84 34.40 -35.58
C VAL A 45 18.21 33.77 -35.29
N LEU A 46 18.63 32.78 -36.08
CA LEU A 46 19.94 32.13 -35.92
C LEU A 46 21.10 33.12 -36.15
N ASN A 47 21.02 33.95 -37.20
CA ASN A 47 22.05 34.96 -37.47
C ASN A 47 22.23 35.95 -36.30
N ARG A 48 21.15 36.32 -35.61
CA ARG A 48 21.22 37.18 -34.42
C ARG A 48 21.87 36.47 -33.23
N LEU A 49 21.60 35.18 -33.04
CA LEU A 49 22.26 34.38 -32.01
C LEU A 49 23.77 34.23 -32.26
N ASP A 50 24.20 34.06 -33.51
CA ASP A 50 25.63 34.02 -33.86
C ASP A 50 26.34 35.33 -33.49
N GLN A 51 25.69 36.47 -33.76
CA GLN A 51 26.21 37.79 -33.38
C GLN A 51 26.20 38.01 -31.86
N SER A 52 25.18 37.49 -31.17
CA SER A 52 25.07 37.57 -29.72
C SER A 52 26.24 36.91 -28.99
N MET A 53 26.84 35.84 -29.53
CA MET A 53 27.98 35.16 -28.91
C MET A 53 29.24 36.03 -28.84
N LEU A 54 29.35 37.04 -29.70
CA LEU A 54 30.48 37.99 -29.73
C LEU A 54 30.18 39.28 -28.94
N SER A 55 28.98 39.40 -28.38
CA SER A 55 28.54 40.54 -27.58
C SER A 55 28.94 40.37 -26.11
N LEU A 56 29.31 41.48 -25.45
CA LEU A 56 29.60 41.52 -24.00
C LEU A 56 28.34 41.68 -23.13
N ALA A 57 27.15 41.59 -23.74
CA ALA A 57 25.88 41.82 -23.04
C ALA A 57 25.46 40.60 -22.21
N ASP A 58 25.66 40.65 -20.90
CA ASP A 58 25.08 39.70 -19.94
C ASP A 58 23.72 40.20 -19.44
N SER A 59 22.77 40.34 -20.39
CA SER A 59 21.42 40.82 -20.12
C SER A 59 20.55 39.71 -19.54
N ARG A 60 19.85 39.97 -18.42
CA ARG A 60 18.83 39.05 -17.90
C ARG A 60 17.66 38.94 -18.89
N LEU A 61 17.58 37.82 -19.60
CA LEU A 61 16.55 37.56 -20.64
C LEU A 61 15.19 37.20 -20.04
N ILE A 62 15.15 36.68 -18.81
CA ILE A 62 13.94 36.20 -18.15
C ILE A 62 13.57 37.12 -16.98
N PRO A 63 12.28 37.47 -16.81
CA PRO A 63 11.81 38.24 -15.65
C PRO A 63 12.11 37.58 -14.30
N GLU A 64 12.37 38.40 -13.27
CA GLU A 64 12.79 37.95 -11.94
C GLU A 64 11.74 37.07 -11.23
N ASP A 65 10.46 37.39 -11.41
CA ASP A 65 9.34 36.64 -10.84
C ASP A 65 9.20 35.24 -11.46
N VAL A 66 9.43 35.14 -12.78
CA VAL A 66 9.47 33.85 -13.50
C VAL A 66 10.65 33.01 -13.01
N ILE A 67 11.84 33.59 -12.86
CA ILE A 67 13.02 32.90 -12.30
C ILE A 67 12.70 32.33 -10.91
N LYS A 68 12.16 33.17 -10.01
CA LYS A 68 11.75 32.74 -8.66
C LYS A 68 10.72 31.62 -8.68
N GLY A 69 9.80 31.65 -9.65
CA GLY A 69 8.83 30.58 -9.89
C GLY A 69 9.50 29.26 -10.26
N ILE A 70 10.43 29.30 -11.23
CA ILE A 70 11.21 28.13 -11.69
C ILE A 70 12.03 27.55 -10.53
N GLU A 71 12.77 28.38 -9.79
CA GLU A 71 13.60 27.96 -8.67
C GLU A 71 12.77 27.24 -7.60
N LYS A 72 11.66 27.85 -7.17
CA LYS A 72 10.75 27.25 -6.19
C LYS A 72 10.23 25.89 -6.66
N ARG A 73 9.86 25.76 -7.94
CA ARG A 73 9.37 24.49 -8.52
C ARG A 73 10.48 23.45 -8.63
N ALA A 74 11.69 23.85 -8.98
CA ALA A 74 12.86 22.99 -9.03
C ALA A 74 13.25 22.46 -7.64
N GLU A 75 13.27 23.33 -6.61
CA GLU A 75 13.50 22.94 -5.22
C GLU A 75 12.47 21.90 -4.73
N MET A 76 11.18 22.15 -4.98
CA MET A 76 10.11 21.20 -4.64
C MET A 76 10.28 19.85 -5.35
N LYS A 77 10.68 19.85 -6.62
CA LYS A 77 10.93 18.63 -7.41
C LYS A 77 12.13 17.84 -6.86
N ASN A 78 13.21 18.53 -6.53
CA ASN A 78 14.43 17.93 -5.97
C ASN A 78 14.18 17.32 -4.58
N LEU A 79 13.49 18.04 -3.69
CA LEU A 79 13.08 17.54 -2.39
C LEU A 79 12.26 16.26 -2.50
N ARG A 80 11.32 16.23 -3.45
CA ARG A 80 10.44 15.07 -3.65
C ARG A 80 11.21 13.83 -4.14
N PHE A 81 12.16 14.01 -5.05
CA PHE A 81 12.98 12.91 -5.55
C PHE A 81 13.95 12.40 -4.48
N ASP A 82 14.73 13.28 -3.85
CA ASP A 82 15.71 12.92 -2.83
C ASP A 82 15.06 12.24 -1.61
N MET A 83 13.89 12.74 -1.18
CA MET A 83 13.12 12.10 -0.13
C MET A 83 12.72 10.65 -0.47
N MET A 84 12.48 10.31 -1.74
CA MET A 84 12.11 8.93 -2.11
C MET A 84 13.27 7.94 -1.91
N PHE A 85 14.52 8.39 -2.12
CA PHE A 85 15.71 7.56 -1.94
C PHE A 85 16.18 7.55 -0.50
N LYS A 86 16.20 8.71 0.18
CA LYS A 86 16.58 8.80 1.59
C LYS A 86 15.61 8.03 2.49
N LYS A 87 14.30 8.19 2.26
CA LYS A 87 13.26 7.45 3.02
C LYS A 87 13.24 5.96 2.73
N LEU A 88 13.98 5.47 1.73
CA LEU A 88 14.05 4.03 1.47
C LEU A 88 14.76 3.30 2.62
N ASN A 89 15.80 3.89 3.21
CA ASN A 89 16.48 3.31 4.36
C ASN A 89 15.59 3.39 5.61
N ASP A 90 14.92 4.52 5.83
CA ASP A 90 13.97 4.69 6.95
C ASP A 90 12.80 3.71 6.85
N MET A 91 12.33 3.42 5.63
CA MET A 91 11.32 2.40 5.34
C MET A 91 11.84 1.02 5.71
N LYS A 92 13.07 0.65 5.32
CA LYS A 92 13.67 -0.65 5.68
C LYS A 92 13.86 -0.78 7.19
N ILE A 93 14.31 0.28 7.86
CA ILE A 93 14.44 0.32 9.32
C ILE A 93 13.07 0.07 9.96
N SER A 94 12.05 0.82 9.54
CA SER A 94 10.69 0.65 10.08
C SER A 94 10.12 -0.74 9.81
N MET A 95 10.38 -1.33 8.64
CA MET A 95 10.00 -2.72 8.35
C MET A 95 10.68 -3.70 9.31
N ALA A 96 11.98 -3.54 9.57
CA ALA A 96 12.70 -4.39 10.53
C ALA A 96 12.15 -4.27 11.96
N TYR A 97 11.71 -3.07 12.39
CA TYR A 97 11.01 -2.89 13.67
C TYR A 97 9.67 -3.64 13.70
N ILE A 98 8.92 -3.67 12.58
CA ILE A 98 7.67 -4.42 12.49
C ILE A 98 7.93 -5.94 12.50
N GLU A 99 8.96 -6.41 11.81
CA GLU A 99 9.38 -7.82 11.86
C GLU A 99 9.79 -8.25 13.27
N TRP A 100 10.56 -7.40 13.96
CA TRP A 100 10.92 -7.62 15.36
C TRP A 100 9.69 -7.63 16.27
N TYR A 101 8.78 -6.67 16.09
CA TYR A 101 7.51 -6.63 16.80
C TYR A 101 6.72 -7.92 16.58
N LYS A 102 6.60 -8.37 15.33
CA LYS A 102 5.90 -9.60 14.97
C LYS A 102 6.49 -10.82 15.69
N LYS A 103 7.82 -10.94 15.70
CA LYS A 103 8.53 -11.99 16.42
C LYS A 103 8.25 -11.96 17.93
N LYS A 104 8.32 -10.79 18.59
CA LYS A 104 8.03 -10.68 20.03
C LYS A 104 6.58 -11.06 20.35
N CYS A 105 5.63 -10.69 19.50
CA CYS A 105 4.22 -11.04 19.68
C CYS A 105 3.95 -12.54 19.50
N LYS A 106 4.70 -13.19 18.62
CA LYS A 106 4.66 -14.65 18.42
C LYS A 106 5.17 -15.39 19.66
N GLU A 107 6.25 -14.94 20.29
CA GLU A 107 6.85 -15.58 21.48
C GLU A 107 5.93 -15.58 22.70
N VAL A 108 5.10 -14.56 22.85
CA VAL A 108 4.05 -14.50 23.89
C VAL A 108 2.74 -15.16 23.47
N LYS A 109 2.72 -15.86 22.33
CA LYS A 109 1.57 -16.61 21.78
C LYS A 109 0.29 -15.80 21.53
N ILE A 110 0.43 -14.50 21.27
CA ILE A 110 -0.70 -13.63 20.91
C ILE A 110 -0.76 -13.40 19.41
N GLY A 111 0.40 -13.22 18.77
CA GLY A 111 0.47 -12.76 17.40
C GLY A 111 0.30 -11.24 17.31
N TYR A 112 0.91 -10.66 16.28
CA TYR A 112 1.09 -9.21 16.21
C TYR A 112 -0.21 -8.44 15.88
N TYR A 113 -1.14 -9.08 15.16
CA TYR A 113 -2.47 -8.53 14.88
C TYR A 113 -3.25 -8.25 16.17
N ASP A 114 -3.45 -9.30 16.98
CA ASP A 114 -4.21 -9.21 18.23
C ASP A 114 -3.49 -8.36 19.29
N ARG A 115 -2.16 -8.45 19.34
CA ARG A 115 -1.35 -7.62 20.24
C ARG A 115 -1.50 -6.14 19.90
N PHE A 116 -1.44 -5.79 18.62
CA PHE A 116 -1.60 -4.42 18.16
C PHE A 116 -3.01 -3.91 18.47
N LYS A 117 -4.05 -4.69 18.15
CA LYS A 117 -5.45 -4.34 18.46
C LYS A 117 -5.67 -4.10 19.96
N THR A 118 -5.09 -4.95 20.80
CA THR A 118 -5.17 -4.83 22.27
C THR A 118 -4.50 -3.55 22.78
N GLN A 119 -3.29 -3.25 22.30
CA GLN A 119 -2.56 -2.05 22.71
C GLN A 119 -3.13 -0.77 22.11
N LEU A 120 -3.84 -0.88 20.99
CA LEU A 120 -4.62 0.23 20.44
C LEU A 120 -5.83 0.57 21.33
N ALA A 121 -6.54 -0.45 21.83
CA ALA A 121 -7.66 -0.27 22.73
C ALA A 121 -7.24 0.22 24.12
N PHE A 122 -6.12 -0.29 24.64
CA PHE A 122 -5.60 0.07 25.96
C PHE A 122 -4.07 0.22 25.95
N PRO A 123 -3.56 1.42 25.57
CA PRO A 123 -2.12 1.67 25.44
C PRO A 123 -1.40 1.51 26.79
N SER A 124 -0.43 0.62 26.86
CA SER A 124 0.28 0.31 28.11
C SER A 124 1.76 -0.01 27.95
N LYS A 125 2.22 -0.29 26.72
CA LYS A 125 3.63 -0.54 26.42
C LYS A 125 4.15 0.47 25.41
N GLU A 126 5.20 1.19 25.81
CA GLU A 126 5.86 2.20 24.97
C GLU A 126 6.34 1.64 23.63
N PHE A 127 6.87 0.40 23.62
CA PHE A 127 7.30 -0.24 22.38
C PHE A 127 6.15 -0.42 21.39
N ASP A 128 5.01 -0.96 21.83
CA ASP A 128 3.82 -1.14 21.01
C ASP A 128 3.26 0.21 20.52
N ILE A 129 3.29 1.25 21.38
CA ILE A 129 2.90 2.62 21.02
C ILE A 129 3.81 3.19 19.93
N ASN A 130 5.13 3.01 20.04
CA ASN A 130 6.09 3.45 19.05
C ASN A 130 5.91 2.73 17.70
N ILE A 131 5.59 1.42 17.74
CA ILE A 131 5.26 0.65 16.53
C ILE A 131 4.08 1.28 15.77
N LYS A 132 3.01 1.67 16.45
CA LYS A 132 1.88 2.38 15.83
C LYS A 132 2.27 3.77 15.35
N ASN A 133 2.77 4.60 16.26
CA ASN A 133 2.84 6.05 16.05
C ASN A 133 3.96 6.44 15.10
N HIS A 134 5.06 5.69 15.09
CA HIS A 134 6.22 5.97 14.25
C HIS A 134 6.32 4.96 13.10
N HIS A 135 6.60 3.68 13.39
CA HIS A 135 6.99 2.75 12.32
C HIS A 135 5.86 2.41 11.33
N LYS A 136 4.65 2.11 11.82
CA LYS A 136 3.46 1.90 10.96
C LYS A 136 3.13 3.18 10.17
N SER A 137 3.16 4.35 10.82
CA SER A 137 2.80 5.61 10.19
C SER A 137 3.79 6.05 9.11
N GLU A 138 5.10 5.86 9.34
CA GLU A 138 6.16 6.11 8.36
C GLU A 138 6.01 5.20 7.13
N LEU A 139 5.79 3.90 7.34
CA LEU A 139 5.57 2.94 6.25
C LEU A 139 4.34 3.33 5.42
N ASN A 140 3.22 3.66 6.08
CA ASN A 140 1.99 4.08 5.39
C ASN A 140 2.20 5.38 4.61
N ARG A 141 2.93 6.36 5.16
CA ARG A 141 3.22 7.61 4.46
C ARG A 141 4.10 7.38 3.23
N PHE A 142 5.12 6.55 3.35
CA PHE A 142 6.01 6.21 2.24
C PHE A 142 5.27 5.49 1.12
N TRP A 143 4.52 4.43 1.42
CA TRP A 143 3.87 3.65 0.37
C TRP A 143 2.70 4.36 -0.30
N LYS A 144 1.97 5.23 0.43
CA LYS A 144 1.00 6.14 -0.18
C LYS A 144 1.68 7.07 -1.20
N SER A 145 2.80 7.70 -0.84
CA SER A 145 3.51 8.59 -1.77
C SER A 145 4.08 7.86 -2.98
N VAL A 146 4.53 6.61 -2.82
CA VAL A 146 4.97 5.74 -3.94
C VAL A 146 3.81 5.49 -4.90
N VAL A 147 2.63 5.12 -4.40
CA VAL A 147 1.45 4.88 -5.26
C VAL A 147 1.07 6.15 -6.02
N GLU A 148 0.97 7.28 -5.33
CA GLU A 148 0.62 8.54 -6.00
C GLU A 148 1.68 8.97 -7.04
N GLU A 149 2.96 8.68 -6.79
CA GLU A 149 4.03 8.98 -7.74
C GLU A 149 3.94 8.09 -8.99
N VAL A 150 3.62 6.81 -8.81
CA VAL A 150 3.40 5.88 -9.93
C VAL A 150 2.19 6.30 -10.78
N GLU A 151 1.12 6.77 -10.15
CA GLU A 151 -0.11 7.20 -10.85
C GLU A 151 0.06 8.52 -11.62
N ARG A 152 0.98 9.40 -11.19
CA ARG A 152 1.27 10.68 -11.86
C ARG A 152 2.20 10.56 -13.06
N ARG A 153 2.94 9.45 -13.19
CA ARG A 153 3.96 9.26 -14.24
C ARG A 153 3.37 8.69 -15.53
N PRO A 154 3.96 9.02 -16.70
CA PRO A 154 3.62 8.33 -17.94
C PRO A 154 3.88 6.83 -17.82
N GLN A 155 3.18 6.02 -18.61
CA GLN A 155 3.17 4.56 -18.45
C GLN A 155 4.57 3.91 -18.57
N SER A 156 5.45 4.44 -19.41
CA SER A 156 6.84 3.98 -19.55
C SER A 156 7.61 4.08 -18.22
N ASP A 157 7.58 5.25 -17.59
CA ASP A 157 8.31 5.55 -16.36
C ASP A 157 7.66 4.88 -15.14
N ALA A 158 6.31 4.84 -15.13
CA ALA A 158 5.54 4.14 -14.12
C ALA A 158 5.88 2.64 -14.10
N SER A 159 6.12 2.02 -15.25
CA SER A 159 6.46 0.59 -15.35
C SER A 159 7.83 0.27 -14.75
N ILE A 160 8.81 1.15 -14.94
CA ILE A 160 10.14 1.02 -14.32
C ILE A 160 10.02 1.13 -12.80
N LEU A 161 9.25 2.11 -12.31
CA LEU A 161 9.04 2.34 -10.89
C LEU A 161 8.31 1.18 -10.22
N LYS A 162 7.26 0.64 -10.86
CA LYS A 162 6.53 -0.55 -10.41
C LYS A 162 7.47 -1.76 -10.25
N ARG A 163 8.30 -2.07 -11.27
CA ARG A 163 9.26 -3.19 -11.18
C ARG A 163 10.23 -3.06 -10.01
N ARG A 164 10.71 -1.85 -9.72
CA ARG A 164 11.63 -1.59 -8.60
C ARG A 164 11.01 -1.88 -7.23
N PHE A 165 9.70 -1.68 -7.08
CA PHE A 165 8.98 -1.83 -5.80
C PHE A 165 8.11 -3.08 -5.70
N LEU A 166 8.20 -3.98 -6.68
CA LEU A 166 7.29 -5.13 -6.79
C LEU A 166 7.30 -6.02 -5.54
N PHE A 167 8.47 -6.46 -5.10
CA PHE A 167 8.59 -7.33 -3.93
C PHE A 167 8.32 -6.59 -2.62
N SER A 168 8.92 -5.42 -2.44
CA SER A 168 8.82 -4.66 -1.19
C SER A 168 7.41 -4.13 -0.96
N GLY A 169 6.70 -3.73 -2.02
CA GLY A 169 5.32 -3.26 -1.94
C GLY A 169 4.36 -4.39 -1.58
N ASN A 170 4.55 -5.58 -2.17
CA ASN A 170 3.73 -6.73 -1.84
C ASN A 170 3.97 -7.23 -0.40
N ASN A 171 5.23 -7.23 0.06
CA ASN A 171 5.59 -7.56 1.45
C ASN A 171 4.99 -6.56 2.44
N TYR A 172 5.11 -5.25 2.16
CA TYR A 172 4.53 -4.20 2.99
C TYR A 172 3.01 -4.36 3.14
N ARG A 173 2.28 -4.56 2.03
CA ARG A 173 0.82 -4.76 2.08
C ARG A 173 0.46 -5.92 3.02
N ARG A 174 1.11 -7.08 2.84
CA ARG A 174 0.84 -8.29 3.65
C ARG A 174 1.27 -8.17 5.12
N MET A 175 2.20 -7.27 5.43
CA MET A 175 2.67 -7.01 6.80
C MET A 175 1.83 -5.94 7.52
N ILE A 176 1.44 -4.87 6.83
CA ILE A 176 0.88 -3.67 7.48
C ILE A 176 -0.62 -3.54 7.34
N GLU A 177 -1.22 -3.99 6.23
CA GLU A 177 -2.67 -3.95 6.06
C GLU A 177 -3.42 -4.67 7.20
N PRO A 178 -2.94 -5.82 7.75
CA PRO A 178 -3.49 -6.40 8.97
C PRO A 178 -3.60 -5.43 10.16
N LEU A 179 -2.65 -4.51 10.33
CA LEU A 179 -2.67 -3.54 11.42
C LEU A 179 -3.70 -2.43 11.19
N ASP A 180 -3.88 -2.00 9.93
CA ASP A 180 -4.95 -1.07 9.56
C ASP A 180 -6.34 -1.73 9.66
N ILE A 181 -6.45 -3.03 9.38
CA ILE A 181 -7.68 -3.82 9.62
C ILE A 181 -8.00 -3.88 11.13
N ALA A 182 -7.02 -4.16 11.97
CA ALA A 182 -7.21 -4.20 13.42
C ALA A 182 -7.78 -2.88 13.96
N GLU A 183 -7.25 -1.75 13.47
CA GLU A 183 -7.73 -0.40 13.79
C GLU A 183 -9.16 -0.17 13.26
N TYR A 184 -9.43 -0.53 12.00
CA TYR A 184 -10.74 -0.37 11.37
C TYR A 184 -11.88 -1.08 12.12
N TYR A 185 -11.68 -2.34 12.52
CA TYR A 185 -12.69 -3.10 13.27
C TYR A 185 -12.77 -2.70 14.74
N LEU A 186 -11.68 -2.22 15.35
CA LEU A 186 -11.74 -1.65 16.69
C LEU A 186 -12.58 -0.37 16.73
N GLU A 187 -12.58 0.44 15.67
CA GLU A 187 -13.47 1.59 15.48
C GLU A 187 -14.94 1.21 15.25
N GLY A 188 -15.28 -0.09 15.23
CA GLY A 188 -16.65 -0.57 15.04
C GLY A 188 -17.15 -0.52 13.59
N ARG A 189 -16.26 -0.31 12.62
CA ARG A 189 -16.58 -0.36 11.19
C ARG A 189 -16.70 -1.82 10.71
N LYS A 190 -17.28 -2.03 9.53
CA LYS A 190 -17.59 -3.36 8.96
C LYS A 190 -17.20 -3.45 7.50
N GLU A 191 -17.15 -4.67 6.95
CA GLU A 191 -16.99 -4.94 5.51
C GLU A 191 -15.71 -4.30 4.94
N TYR A 192 -14.58 -4.46 5.65
CA TYR A 192 -13.33 -3.77 5.31
C TYR A 192 -12.91 -3.99 3.85
N ARG A 193 -13.02 -5.22 3.35
CA ARG A 193 -12.56 -5.58 2.00
C ARG A 193 -13.23 -4.75 0.90
N THR A 194 -14.51 -4.42 1.06
CA THR A 194 -15.31 -3.77 0.01
C THR A 194 -15.43 -2.27 0.23
N THR A 195 -15.46 -1.79 1.48
CA THR A 195 -15.71 -0.37 1.78
C THR A 195 -14.59 0.35 2.53
N GLY A 196 -13.68 -0.39 3.17
CA GLY A 196 -12.69 0.15 4.11
C GLY A 196 -11.25 0.21 3.60
N ARG A 197 -10.93 -0.50 2.52
CA ARG A 197 -9.53 -0.60 2.04
C ARG A 197 -9.01 0.74 1.56
N SER A 198 -7.83 1.12 2.04
CA SER A 198 -7.14 2.30 1.54
C SER A 198 -6.71 2.10 0.08
N HIS A 199 -6.92 3.12 -0.76
CA HIS A 199 -6.58 3.12 -2.19
C HIS A 199 -5.19 2.53 -2.50
N HIS A 200 -4.18 2.92 -1.73
CA HIS A 200 -2.81 2.46 -1.96
C HIS A 200 -2.64 0.93 -1.80
N TYR A 201 -3.35 0.27 -0.87
CA TYR A 201 -3.30 -1.20 -0.76
C TYR A 201 -3.92 -1.89 -1.98
N VAL A 202 -5.05 -1.37 -2.46
CA VAL A 202 -5.72 -1.87 -3.66
C VAL A 202 -4.81 -1.73 -4.88
N MET A 203 -4.11 -0.60 -5.03
CA MET A 203 -3.18 -0.39 -6.15
C MET A 203 -1.94 -1.28 -6.04
N LEU A 204 -1.36 -1.43 -4.84
CA LEU A 204 -0.22 -2.32 -4.62
C LEU A 204 -0.57 -3.78 -4.93
N GLU A 205 -1.75 -4.25 -4.51
CA GLU A 205 -2.24 -5.59 -4.85
C GLU A 205 -2.46 -5.74 -6.37
N LYS A 206 -3.10 -4.75 -6.99
CA LYS A 206 -3.35 -4.75 -8.45
C LYS A 206 -2.05 -4.83 -9.26
N TRP A 207 -0.99 -4.15 -8.83
CA TRP A 207 0.28 -4.15 -9.55
C TRP A 207 1.17 -5.35 -9.24
N PHE A 208 1.16 -5.84 -7.99
CA PHE A 208 2.19 -6.78 -7.51
C PHE A 208 1.66 -8.15 -7.09
N GLY A 209 0.33 -8.28 -6.94
CA GLY A 209 -0.32 -9.49 -6.46
C GLY A 209 -0.31 -10.65 -7.43
N MET A 210 -0.20 -10.42 -8.75
CA MET A 210 -0.26 -11.49 -9.76
C MET A 210 1.11 -12.06 -10.15
N GLU A 211 2.15 -11.24 -10.24
CA GLU A 211 3.46 -11.68 -10.76
C GLU A 211 4.33 -12.35 -9.67
N SER A 212 4.42 -11.75 -8.48
CA SER A 212 5.25 -12.29 -7.39
C SER A 212 4.68 -13.54 -6.74
N ILE A 213 3.36 -13.69 -6.74
CA ILE A 213 2.67 -14.73 -5.98
C ILE A 213 2.98 -16.13 -6.50
N LEU A 214 3.14 -16.31 -7.82
CA LEU A 214 3.41 -17.61 -8.42
C LEU A 214 4.77 -18.15 -7.99
N ILE A 215 5.79 -17.29 -8.02
CA ILE A 215 7.16 -17.63 -7.64
C ILE A 215 7.24 -17.91 -6.12
N GLU A 216 6.56 -17.10 -5.31
CA GLU A 216 6.58 -17.25 -3.87
C GLU A 216 5.83 -18.52 -3.41
N LYS A 217 4.65 -18.79 -3.98
CA LYS A 217 3.89 -20.02 -3.68
C LYS A 217 4.70 -21.28 -3.99
N GLU A 218 5.44 -21.29 -5.10
CA GLU A 218 6.29 -22.43 -5.44
C GLU A 218 7.39 -22.67 -4.39
N ARG A 219 7.98 -21.60 -3.84
CA ARG A 219 8.98 -21.70 -2.75
C ARG A 219 8.37 -22.19 -1.43
N CYS A 220 7.13 -21.81 -1.14
CA CYS A 220 6.42 -22.16 0.09
C CYS A 220 5.94 -23.63 0.16
N LYS A 221 5.94 -24.36 -0.97
CA LYS A 221 5.52 -25.77 -0.99
C LYS A 221 6.39 -26.68 -0.13
N LYS A 222 7.72 -26.48 -0.15
CA LYS A 222 8.70 -27.33 0.55
C LYS A 222 9.32 -26.69 1.78
N ARG A 223 9.24 -25.36 1.91
CA ARG A 223 9.86 -24.61 3.00
C ARG A 223 8.96 -24.52 4.22
N ASP A 224 9.60 -24.30 5.36
CA ASP A 224 8.93 -23.90 6.59
C ASP A 224 8.23 -22.54 6.41
N LEU A 225 7.03 -22.40 6.99
CA LEU A 225 6.17 -21.21 6.85
C LEU A 225 6.25 -20.28 8.06
N SER A 226 7.22 -20.45 8.97
CA SER A 226 7.34 -19.61 10.18
C SER A 226 7.43 -18.12 9.89
N ASP A 227 8.01 -17.76 8.76
CA ASP A 227 8.19 -16.38 8.30
C ASP A 227 7.20 -15.98 7.21
N LEU A 228 6.28 -16.88 6.82
CA LEU A 228 5.26 -16.60 5.83
C LEU A 228 4.31 -15.50 6.35
N LEU A 229 4.17 -14.45 5.55
CA LEU A 229 3.05 -13.51 5.66
C LEU A 229 1.86 -14.08 4.87
N THR A 230 0.66 -14.07 5.43
CA THR A 230 -0.54 -14.54 4.73
C THR A 230 -0.66 -13.83 3.37
N PHE A 231 -0.93 -14.57 2.28
CA PHE A 231 -0.99 -13.99 0.94
C PHE A 231 -2.15 -13.02 0.77
N ASP A 232 -3.33 -13.41 1.28
CA ASP A 232 -4.48 -12.54 1.39
C ASP A 232 -4.30 -11.60 2.59
N SER A 233 -3.92 -10.36 2.31
CA SER A 233 -3.70 -9.33 3.33
C SER A 233 -5.00 -8.93 4.04
N CYS A 234 -6.16 -9.26 3.47
CA CYS A 234 -7.47 -9.04 4.08
C CYS A 234 -7.98 -10.25 4.89
N PHE A 235 -7.16 -11.29 5.10
CA PHE A 235 -7.54 -12.46 5.91
C PHE A 235 -8.17 -12.08 7.26
N TRP A 236 -7.58 -11.11 7.96
CA TRP A 236 -8.11 -10.69 9.26
C TRP A 236 -9.46 -9.98 9.16
N ALA A 237 -9.78 -9.33 8.04
CA ALA A 237 -11.11 -8.76 7.84
C ALA A 237 -12.18 -9.86 7.75
N GLU A 238 -11.88 -10.96 7.05
CA GLU A 238 -12.78 -12.11 6.97
C GLU A 238 -13.03 -12.76 8.35
N VAL A 239 -11.98 -12.83 9.19
CA VAL A 239 -12.10 -13.30 10.58
C VAL A 239 -13.03 -12.41 11.40
N GLU A 240 -12.86 -11.09 11.32
CA GLU A 240 -13.69 -10.12 12.06
C GLU A 240 -15.14 -10.12 11.56
N ASP A 241 -15.37 -10.15 10.25
CA ASP A 241 -16.72 -10.26 9.68
C ASP A 241 -17.41 -11.56 10.12
N SER A 242 -16.68 -12.69 10.15
CA SER A 242 -17.21 -13.95 10.67
C SER A 242 -17.54 -13.90 12.17
N LEU A 243 -16.69 -13.27 12.99
CA LEU A 243 -16.97 -13.04 14.41
C LEU A 243 -18.21 -12.16 14.62
N ILE A 244 -18.43 -11.15 13.77
CA ILE A 244 -19.64 -10.32 13.79
C ILE A 244 -20.87 -11.17 13.48
N VAL A 245 -20.81 -12.05 12.47
CA VAL A 245 -21.90 -12.97 12.13
C VAL A 245 -22.24 -13.90 13.30
N ILE A 246 -21.24 -14.51 13.94
CA ILE A 246 -21.40 -15.33 15.15
C ILE A 246 -22.11 -14.53 16.25
N ASN A 247 -21.67 -13.30 16.51
CA ASN A 247 -22.27 -12.46 17.53
C ASN A 247 -23.74 -12.13 17.21
N GLN A 248 -24.06 -11.84 15.95
CA GLN A 248 -25.43 -11.61 15.51
C GLN A 248 -26.33 -12.83 15.75
N LEU A 249 -25.86 -14.03 15.38
CA LEU A 249 -26.60 -15.29 15.57
C LEU A 249 -26.89 -15.61 17.04
N ASN A 250 -25.98 -15.22 17.94
CA ASN A 250 -26.11 -15.46 19.38
C ASN A 250 -26.94 -14.40 20.13
N THR A 251 -26.87 -13.13 19.72
CA THR A 251 -27.41 -12.00 20.51
C THR A 251 -28.68 -11.39 19.94
N THR A 252 -28.99 -11.61 18.67
CA THR A 252 -30.18 -11.00 18.04
C THR A 252 -31.44 -11.77 18.41
N VAL A 253 -32.23 -11.21 19.32
CA VAL A 253 -33.53 -11.76 19.74
C VAL A 253 -34.55 -11.60 18.62
N GLY A 254 -35.36 -12.64 18.37
CA GLY A 254 -36.40 -12.61 17.33
C GLY A 254 -35.87 -12.59 15.89
N MET A 255 -34.62 -13.03 15.67
CA MET A 255 -34.08 -13.21 14.32
C MET A 255 -34.95 -14.19 13.52
N ARG A 256 -35.44 -13.73 12.37
CA ARG A 256 -36.21 -14.57 11.45
C ARG A 256 -35.35 -15.70 10.86
N ASP A 257 -35.98 -16.82 10.56
CA ASP A 257 -35.28 -18.02 10.07
C ASP A 257 -34.60 -17.80 8.71
N ASP A 258 -35.21 -17.02 7.80
CA ASP A 258 -34.60 -16.63 6.51
C ASP A 258 -33.26 -15.90 6.70
N VAL A 259 -33.20 -14.97 7.65
CA VAL A 259 -31.98 -14.22 7.98
C VAL A 259 -30.95 -15.13 8.65
N ARG A 260 -31.38 -16.03 9.54
CA ARG A 260 -30.52 -17.01 10.20
C ARG A 260 -29.85 -17.94 9.20
N GLU A 261 -30.58 -18.42 8.20
CA GLU A 261 -30.03 -19.25 7.12
C GLU A 261 -28.96 -18.50 6.33
N VAL A 262 -29.21 -17.24 5.95
CA VAL A 262 -28.24 -16.40 5.23
C VAL A 262 -26.94 -16.23 6.03
N LEU A 263 -27.04 -15.92 7.32
CA LEU A 263 -25.88 -15.78 8.21
C LEU A 263 -25.15 -17.11 8.41
N THR A 264 -25.88 -18.22 8.52
CA THR A 264 -25.28 -19.55 8.65
C THR A 264 -24.49 -19.92 7.40
N ARG A 265 -25.01 -19.58 6.21
CA ARG A 265 -24.29 -19.76 4.94
C ARG A 265 -23.00 -18.96 4.89
N LYS A 266 -22.99 -17.70 5.37
CA LYS A 266 -21.75 -16.91 5.49
C LYS A 266 -20.67 -17.60 6.36
N LEU A 267 -21.07 -18.27 7.44
CA LEU A 267 -20.12 -19.03 8.26
C LEU A 267 -19.52 -20.24 7.53
N VAL A 268 -20.34 -20.95 6.74
CA VAL A 268 -19.89 -22.09 5.92
C VAL A 268 -18.96 -21.61 4.79
N GLU A 269 -19.29 -20.49 4.14
CA GLU A 269 -18.43 -19.85 3.14
C GLU A 269 -17.06 -19.48 3.73
N PHE A 270 -17.04 -18.88 4.92
CA PHE A 270 -15.78 -18.56 5.61
C PHE A 270 -14.99 -19.80 6.03
N GLU A 271 -15.64 -20.86 6.51
CA GLU A 271 -14.97 -22.14 6.79
C GLU A 271 -14.33 -22.74 5.54
N GLY A 272 -15.02 -22.70 4.40
CA GLY A 272 -14.50 -23.14 3.11
C GLY A 272 -13.25 -22.34 2.71
N TYR A 273 -13.33 -21.01 2.82
CA TYR A 273 -12.19 -20.11 2.58
C TYR A 273 -10.99 -20.44 3.49
N VAL A 274 -11.21 -20.62 4.79
CA VAL A 274 -10.15 -20.97 5.76
C VAL A 274 -9.51 -22.32 5.39
N TRP A 275 -10.32 -23.32 5.07
CA TRP A 275 -9.80 -24.63 4.69
C TRP A 275 -9.00 -24.58 3.39
N GLU A 276 -9.47 -23.82 2.40
CA GLU A 276 -8.77 -23.61 1.14
C GLU A 276 -7.37 -23.02 1.35
N ILE A 277 -7.24 -21.92 2.09
CA ILE A 277 -5.93 -21.27 2.29
C ILE A 277 -4.98 -22.11 3.16
N ILE A 278 -5.51 -22.92 4.09
CA ILE A 278 -4.71 -23.88 4.87
C ILE A 278 -4.17 -24.97 3.96
N THR A 279 -5.03 -25.62 3.16
CA THR A 279 -4.59 -26.71 2.26
C THR A 279 -3.61 -26.24 1.20
N LYS A 280 -3.76 -25.01 0.71
CA LYS A 280 -2.82 -24.38 -0.24
C LYS A 280 -1.54 -23.85 0.40
N ARG A 281 -1.38 -23.91 1.73
CA ARG A 281 -0.24 -23.35 2.48
C ARG A 281 -0.06 -21.85 2.27
N GLU A 282 -1.18 -21.11 2.20
CA GLU A 282 -1.21 -19.68 1.87
C GLU A 282 -1.43 -18.76 3.08
N VAL A 283 -1.56 -19.34 4.27
CA VAL A 283 -1.80 -18.62 5.53
C VAL A 283 -0.68 -18.82 6.54
N SER A 284 -0.33 -17.76 7.28
CA SER A 284 0.71 -17.82 8.31
C SER A 284 0.32 -18.77 9.45
N PRO A 285 1.23 -19.62 9.98
CA PRO A 285 0.94 -20.46 11.15
C PRO A 285 0.58 -19.67 12.41
N GLU A 286 0.88 -18.36 12.46
CA GLU A 286 0.56 -17.50 13.60
C GLU A 286 -0.94 -17.34 13.84
N ILE A 287 -1.80 -17.67 12.88
CA ILE A 287 -3.26 -17.67 13.11
C ILE A 287 -3.66 -18.71 14.17
N PHE A 288 -2.84 -19.75 14.40
CA PHE A 288 -3.11 -20.81 15.37
C PHE A 288 -2.55 -20.53 16.77
N LEU A 289 -1.99 -19.35 17.01
CA LEU A 289 -1.58 -18.94 18.34
C LEU A 289 -2.79 -18.85 19.27
N GLU A 290 -2.63 -19.31 20.52
CA GLU A 290 -3.74 -19.58 21.43
C GLU A 290 -4.63 -18.36 21.72
N GLU A 291 -4.03 -17.17 21.79
CA GLU A 291 -4.75 -15.92 22.05
C GLU A 291 -5.14 -15.15 20.76
N SER A 292 -5.04 -15.79 19.59
CA SER A 292 -5.38 -15.13 18.33
C SER A 292 -6.89 -14.97 18.15
N SER A 293 -7.32 -13.93 17.41
CA SER A 293 -8.73 -13.74 17.06
C SER A 293 -9.28 -14.89 16.20
N PHE A 294 -8.43 -15.58 15.44
CA PHE A 294 -8.83 -16.77 14.69
C PHE A 294 -9.13 -17.96 15.62
N MET A 295 -8.32 -18.18 16.65
CA MET A 295 -8.58 -19.23 17.64
C MET A 295 -9.82 -18.92 18.49
N LYS A 296 -10.07 -17.64 18.77
CA LYS A 296 -11.34 -17.18 19.35
C LYS A 296 -12.52 -17.46 18.42
N TRP A 297 -12.42 -17.13 17.14
CA TRP A 297 -13.43 -17.47 16.14
C TRP A 297 -13.72 -18.97 16.13
N TRP A 298 -12.70 -19.82 16.10
CA TRP A 298 -12.87 -21.27 16.09
C TRP A 298 -13.63 -21.77 17.33
N LYS A 299 -13.28 -21.26 18.52
CA LYS A 299 -13.95 -21.60 19.77
C LYS A 299 -15.43 -21.24 19.76
N GLU A 300 -15.79 -20.07 19.24
CA GLU A 300 -17.19 -19.63 19.17
C GLU A 300 -17.95 -20.35 18.05
N TYR A 301 -17.32 -20.54 16.88
CA TYR A 301 -17.91 -21.25 15.76
C TYR A 301 -18.25 -22.71 16.11
N LYS A 302 -17.37 -23.38 16.84
CA LYS A 302 -17.58 -24.75 17.34
C LYS A 302 -18.84 -24.91 18.19
N LYS A 303 -19.28 -23.86 18.90
CA LYS A 303 -20.50 -23.90 19.71
C LYS A 303 -21.77 -23.84 18.86
N ILE A 304 -21.73 -23.13 17.73
CA ILE A 304 -22.91 -22.86 16.88
C ILE A 304 -23.10 -23.96 15.84
N LYS A 305 -22.01 -24.48 15.30
CA LYS A 305 -21.99 -25.34 14.11
C LYS A 305 -22.61 -26.73 14.27
N GLY A 306 -22.70 -27.26 15.50
CA GLY A 306 -23.13 -28.65 15.72
C GLY A 306 -22.20 -29.68 15.04
N PHE A 307 -22.77 -30.80 14.58
CA PHE A 307 -22.01 -32.00 14.12
C PHE A 307 -21.63 -32.01 12.62
N ASN A 308 -21.89 -30.94 11.85
CA ASN A 308 -21.92 -30.99 10.37
C ASN A 308 -20.67 -30.45 9.63
N SER A 309 -19.45 -30.68 10.11
CA SER A 309 -18.27 -30.57 9.22
C SER A 309 -17.17 -31.54 9.58
N PHE A 310 -16.50 -32.00 8.54
CA PHE A 310 -15.46 -33.01 8.63
C PHE A 310 -14.06 -32.40 8.57
N TYR A 311 -13.67 -31.71 7.50
CA TYR A 311 -12.23 -31.47 7.26
C TYR A 311 -11.57 -30.44 8.19
N LEU A 312 -12.03 -29.18 8.21
CA LEU A 312 -11.48 -28.17 9.11
C LEU A 312 -11.71 -28.57 10.57
N THR A 313 -12.87 -29.16 10.86
CA THR A 313 -13.24 -29.55 12.22
C THR A 313 -12.36 -30.67 12.76
N GLU A 314 -12.09 -31.71 11.97
CA GLU A 314 -11.13 -32.75 12.33
C GLU A 314 -9.74 -32.14 12.51
N PHE A 315 -9.27 -31.35 11.54
CA PHE A 315 -7.96 -30.70 11.59
C PHE A 315 -7.73 -29.89 12.87
N MET A 316 -8.72 -29.10 13.27
CA MET A 316 -8.67 -28.29 14.48
C MET A 316 -8.84 -29.13 15.75
N ASN A 317 -9.76 -30.11 15.77
CA ASN A 317 -10.00 -30.96 16.96
C ASN A 317 -8.83 -31.90 17.26
N THR A 318 -8.20 -32.47 16.24
CA THR A 318 -7.01 -33.34 16.41
C THR A 318 -5.71 -32.54 16.53
N ARG A 319 -5.79 -31.20 16.57
CA ARG A 319 -4.64 -30.29 16.68
C ARG A 319 -3.59 -30.51 15.59
N LYS A 320 -4.02 -30.92 14.38
CA LYS A 320 -3.12 -31.10 13.22
C LYS A 320 -2.47 -29.76 12.79
N TYR A 321 -3.04 -28.62 13.20
CA TYR A 321 -2.42 -27.31 12.99
C TYR A 321 -1.05 -27.14 13.67
N GLU A 322 -0.70 -27.93 14.69
CA GLU A 322 0.63 -27.85 15.32
C GLU A 322 1.77 -28.37 14.44
N SER A 323 1.45 -29.19 13.45
CA SER A 323 2.39 -29.64 12.40
C SER A 323 2.23 -28.87 11.09
N TYR A 324 1.26 -27.96 11.00
CA TYR A 324 1.05 -27.13 9.81
C TYR A 324 2.26 -26.22 9.55
N GLY A 325 2.59 -26.05 8.27
CA GLY A 325 3.63 -25.13 7.83
C GLY A 325 5.06 -25.60 8.04
N LYS A 326 5.29 -26.81 8.58
CA LYS A 326 6.64 -27.40 8.63
C LYS A 326 7.15 -27.74 7.22
N SER A 327 8.47 -27.87 7.08
CA SER A 327 9.12 -28.36 5.86
C SER A 327 8.66 -29.79 5.54
N GLN A 328 8.49 -30.10 4.26
CA GLN A 328 8.03 -31.40 3.75
C GLN A 328 9.06 -32.03 2.83
#